data_AF-A0A2D5AHY8-F1
#
_entry.id   AF-A0A2D5AHY8-F1
#
_cell.length_a   1.000
_cell.length_b   1.000
_cell.length_c   1.000
_cell.angle_alpha   90.00
_cell.angle_beta   90.00
_cell.angle_gamma   90.00
#
_symmetry.space_group_name_H-M   'P 1'
#
loop_
_entity.id
_entity.type
_entity.pdbx_description
1 polymer ?
#
loop_
_entity_poly.entity_id
_entity_poly.type
_entity_poly.pdbx_seq_one_letter_code
_entity_poly.pdbx_strand_id
1 'polypeptide(L)' 'MRISTIAAVAANGVIGKDNDLVWSLPTDMRFFMETTAGHVVITGRKNYESIPEKYRPLKGRTNIVITR' A
#
# COMPACT_ATOMS: atom_id res chain seq x y z
N MET A 1 -16.84 5.96 -13.44
CA MET A 1 -15.81 5.14 -12.77
C MET A 1 -15.19 5.97 -11.66
N ARG A 2 -15.07 5.45 -10.43
CA ARG A 2 -14.52 6.19 -9.28
C ARG A 2 -13.14 5.65 -8.95
N ILE A 3 -12.18 6.55 -8.75
CA ILE A 3 -10.84 6.23 -8.28
C ILE A 3 -10.69 6.87 -6.90
N SER A 4 -10.15 6.12 -5.96
CA SER A 4 -9.87 6.58 -4.59
C SER A 4 -8.40 6.36 -4.28
N THR A 5 -7.84 7.24 -3.46
CA THR A 5 -6.47 7.11 -2.93
C THR A 5 -6.53 6.78 -1.44
N ILE A 6 -5.56 6.00 -0.97
CA ILE A 6 -5.38 5.65 0.44
C ILE A 6 -3.89 5.74 0.76
N ALA A 7 -3.54 6.46 1.83
CA ALA A 7 -2.17 6.62 2.29
C ALA A 7 -2.16 6.96 3.79
N ALA A 8 -1.19 6.41 4.52
CA ALA A 8 -0.84 6.89 5.85
C ALA A 8 0.15 8.06 5.71
N VAL A 9 -0.16 9.19 6.35
CA VAL A 9 0.59 10.44 6.19
C VAL A 9 0.90 11.02 7.58
N ALA A 10 2.16 11.30 7.86
CA ALA A 10 2.56 11.99 9.08
C ALA A 10 2.12 13.46 9.07
N ALA A 11 2.11 14.10 10.25
CA ALA A 11 1.79 15.52 10.37
C ALA A 11 2.67 16.45 9.52
N ASN A 12 3.90 16.02 9.19
CA ASN A 12 4.83 16.74 8.32
C ASN A 12 4.75 16.31 6.83
N GLY A 13 3.74 15.52 6.45
CA GLY A 13 3.51 15.07 5.07
C GLY A 13 4.33 13.85 4.65
N VAL A 14 5.17 13.28 5.52
CA VAL A 14 5.96 12.07 5.19
C VAL A 14 5.05 10.85 5.08
N ILE A 15 5.26 10.04 4.04
CA ILE A 15 4.54 8.77 3.80
C ILE A 15 5.45 7.54 3.83
N GLY A 16 6.77 7.74 3.84
CA GLY A 16 7.78 6.69 3.79
C GLY A 16 9.17 7.28 3.60
N LYS A 17 10.20 6.46 3.84
CA LYS A 17 11.61 6.80 3.67
C LYS A 17 12.37 5.53 3.23
N ASP A 18 13.34 5.68 2.34
CA ASP A 18 14.21 4.57 1.89
C ASP A 18 13.44 3.33 1.41
N ASN A 19 12.30 3.55 0.75
CA ASN A 19 11.37 2.53 0.27
C ASN A 19 10.70 1.69 1.37
N ASP A 20 10.58 2.22 2.58
CA ASP A 20 9.85 1.60 3.69
C ASP A 20 8.97 2.62 4.43
N LEU A 21 8.05 2.11 5.25
CA LEU A 21 7.29 2.93 6.18
C LEU A 21 8.20 3.41 7.31
N VAL A 22 8.07 4.67 7.71
CA VAL A 22 8.87 5.23 8.82
C VAL A 22 8.34 4.85 10.21
N TRP A 23 7.28 4.06 10.27
CA TRP A 23 6.68 3.53 11.49
C TRP A 23 6.16 2.10 11.30
N SER A 24 6.05 1.37 12.40
CA SER A 24 5.30 0.12 12.46
C SER A 24 4.01 0.35 13.24
N LEU A 25 2.89 0.46 12.51
CA LEU A 25 1.55 0.68 13.07
C LEU A 25 0.63 -0.47 12.62
N PRO A 26 0.49 -1.55 13.42
CA PRO A 26 -0.32 -2.71 13.04
C PRO A 26 -1.79 -2.38 12.78
N THR A 27 -2.34 -1.40 13.49
CA THR A 27 -3.71 -0.92 13.33
C THR A 27 -3.92 -0.26 11.97
N ASP A 28 -2.95 0.54 11.50
CA ASP A 28 -3.00 1.18 10.18
C ASP A 28 -2.94 0.12 9.06
N MET A 29 -2.08 -0.89 9.20
CA MET A 29 -2.04 -2.00 8.25
C MET A 29 -3.32 -2.82 8.23
N ARG A 30 -3.95 -3.04 9.39
CA ARG A 30 -5.27 -3.69 9.44
C ARG A 30 -6.31 -2.86 8.70
N PHE A 31 -6.37 -1.57 8.96
CA PHE A 31 -7.27 -0.64 8.28
C PHE A 31 -7.07 -0.67 6.76
N PHE A 32 -5.82 -0.62 6.29
CA PHE A 32 -5.51 -0.74 4.86
C PHE A 32 -5.99 -2.07 4.27
N MET A 33 -5.74 -3.19 4.95
CA MET A 33 -6.17 -4.52 4.49
C MET A 33 -7.70 -4.64 4.40
N GLU A 34 -8.42 -4.16 5.41
CA GLU A 34 -9.88 -4.18 5.44
C GLU A 34 -10.48 -3.25 4.39
N THR A 35 -9.96 -2.02 4.28
CA THR A 35 -10.45 -1.01 3.33
C THR A 35 -10.20 -1.39 1.87
N THR A 36 -9.11 -2.11 1.59
CA THR A 36 -8.76 -2.51 0.20
C THR A 36 -9.25 -3.91 -0.16
N ALA A 37 -9.85 -4.66 0.76
CA ALA A 37 -10.32 -6.02 0.51
C ALA A 37 -11.35 -6.05 -0.64
N GLY A 38 -11.17 -6.97 -1.59
CA GLY A 38 -12.07 -7.11 -2.76
C GLY A 38 -11.94 -6.01 -3.81
N HIS A 39 -11.10 -4.99 -3.60
CA HIS A 39 -10.87 -3.92 -4.55
C HIS A 39 -9.65 -4.19 -5.44
N VAL A 40 -9.57 -3.45 -6.56
CA VAL A 40 -8.36 -3.36 -7.37
C VAL A 40 -7.39 -2.40 -6.68
N VAL A 41 -6.17 -2.87 -6.42
CA VAL A 41 -5.10 -2.07 -5.80
C VAL A 41 -4.07 -1.73 -6.86
N ILE A 42 -3.89 -0.43 -7.08
CA ILE A 42 -2.91 0.11 -8.04
C ILE A 42 -1.73 0.67 -7.24
N THR A 43 -0.52 0.20 -7.55
CA THR A 43 0.72 0.67 -6.91
C THR A 43 1.78 0.99 -7.96
N GLY A 44 2.77 1.80 -7.59
CA GLY A 44 3.98 1.95 -8.40
C GLY A 44 4.98 0.81 -8.13
N ARG A 45 5.84 0.52 -9.10
CA ARG A 45 6.86 -0.55 -9.02
C ARG A 45 7.66 -0.58 -7.71
N LYS A 46 8.18 0.56 -7.25
CA LYS A 46 8.97 0.64 -5.99
C LYS A 46 8.15 0.31 -4.74
N ASN A 47 6.89 0.74 -4.68
CA ASN A 47 5.97 0.42 -3.58
C ASN A 47 5.63 -1.08 -3.61
N TYR A 48 5.33 -1.63 -4.78
CA TYR A 48 5.12 -3.08 -4.88
C TYR A 48 6.36 -3.86 -4.41
N GLU A 49 7.56 -3.38 -4.76
CA GLU A 49 8.85 -3.93 -4.33
C GLU A 49 9.17 -3.77 -2.84
N SER A 50 8.53 -2.84 -2.12
CA SER A 50 8.72 -2.71 -0.67
C SER A 50 7.88 -3.69 0.14
N ILE A 51 6.79 -4.21 -0.42
CA ILE A 51 5.92 -5.18 0.27
C ILE A 51 6.71 -6.47 0.49
N PRO A 52 6.87 -7.00 1.72
CA PRO A 52 7.60 -8.24 1.97
C PRO A 52 7.11 -9.39 1.08
N GLU A 53 8.02 -10.20 0.54
CA GLU A 53 7.69 -11.24 -0.45
C GLU A 53 6.57 -12.19 0.02
N LYS A 54 6.56 -12.55 1.31
CA LYS A 54 5.51 -13.40 1.92
C LYS A 54 4.09 -12.80 1.87
N TYR A 55 3.96 -11.49 1.67
CA TYR A 55 2.70 -10.77 1.57
C TYR A 55 2.40 -10.26 0.15
N ARG A 56 3.29 -10.55 -0.81
CA ARG A 56 3.18 -10.13 -2.20
C ARG A 56 2.76 -11.33 -3.08
N PRO A 57 1.79 -11.17 -4.00
CA PRO A 57 0.87 -10.03 -4.13
C PRO A 57 -0.10 -9.95 -2.95
N LEU A 58 -0.73 -8.80 -2.76
CA LEU A 58 -1.73 -8.61 -1.71
C LEU A 58 -2.91 -9.57 -1.94
N LYS A 59 -3.02 -10.62 -1.10
CA LYS A 59 -4.01 -11.70 -1.25
C LYS A 59 -5.44 -11.16 -1.34
N GLY A 60 -6.25 -11.76 -2.22
CA GLY A 60 -7.68 -11.44 -2.36
C GLY A 60 -7.97 -10.12 -3.08
N ARG A 61 -6.98 -9.54 -3.77
CA ARG A 61 -7.08 -8.28 -4.51
C ARG A 61 -6.47 -8.42 -5.90
N THR A 62 -7.02 -7.72 -6.87
CA THR A 62 -6.34 -7.53 -8.16
C THR A 62 -5.24 -6.49 -7.95
N ASN A 63 -3.98 -6.91 -8.08
CA ASN A 63 -2.82 -6.03 -7.92
C ASN A 63 -2.38 -5.54 -9.31
N ILE A 64 -2.37 -4.23 -9.51
CA ILE A 64 -1.85 -3.59 -10.73
C ILE A 64 -0.60 -2.81 -10.36
N VAL A 65 0.50 -3.12 -11.03
CA VAL A 65 1.79 -2.46 -10.82
C VAL A 65 2.10 -1.59 -12.02
N ILE A 66 2.27 -0.29 -11.79
CA ILE A 66 2.64 0.67 -12.83
C ILE A 66 4.17 0.77 -12.88
N THR A 67 4.74 0.52 -14.06
CA THR A 67 6.15 0.72 -14.39
C THR A 67 6.28 1.36 -15.78
N ARG A 68 7.44 1.95 -16.07
CA ARG A 68 7.90 2.26 -17.43
C ARG A 68 8.85 1.18 -17.90
#